data_AF-A0A7V3DX28-F1
#
_entry.id   AF-A0A7V3DX28-F1
#
_cell.length_a   1.000
_cell.length_b   1.000
_cell.length_c   1.000
_cell.angle_alpha   90.00
_cell.angle_beta   90.00
_cell.angle_gamma   90.00
#
_symmetry.space_group_name_H-M   'P 1'
#
loop_
_entity.id
_entity.type
_entity.pdbx_description
1 polymer ?
#
loop_
_entity_poly.entity_id
_entity_poly.type
_entity_poly.pdbx_seq_one_letter_code
_entity_poly.pdbx_strand_id
1 'polypeptide(L)'
;MMDDVRGMRASHKLLGQLAVGVFLCVSGYTLRVIEIPFVGEMELNPIAGTLVTLLWVAGLINAFNLIDGIDGLAAGTALIIATGLAILAALSGSTINLVVSVPLAGCCLAFLWFNFNPARVFMGDTGSMFLGYLLASLSLMGTLKTQTAAIALAPLLALGFPIFETLISMARRFINGKPIFTGDNAHTHHRLLRQGYSQRQTVLLLYGVTLLSMAAAVLSFVSTNDVIPIALFGATIVGIAWLAGYIRPVEFASVPKHRRRNAVFTAFARYAARSLNSGLGHASINDLLDLARREMGLRFLQVWLQEGPALAGSSGEADPATADARGPAAPAGHATGGSRRSSGKSGAPDPARLLLIEKVKTHSSDGQAMIVLYQFDHAPDSHETQDVSACLAHLCEQVIAARLDARVLPAGADNQVRILAMK
;
A
#
# COMPACT_ATOMS: atom_id res chain seq x y z
N MET A 1 -18.63 -6.17 -5.25
CA MET A 1 -19.48 -7.25 -4.70
C MET A 1 -18.88 -8.62 -4.93
N MET A 2 -18.70 -9.04 -6.18
CA MET A 2 -18.08 -10.34 -6.47
C MET A 2 -16.68 -10.46 -5.83
N ASP A 3 -15.95 -9.35 -5.77
CA ASP A 3 -14.66 -9.30 -5.09
C ASP A 3 -14.74 -9.57 -3.60
N ASP A 4 -15.53 -8.79 -2.85
CA ASP A 4 -15.67 -8.96 -1.40
C ASP A 4 -16.16 -10.38 -1.02
N VAL A 5 -16.93 -11.03 -1.90
CA VAL A 5 -17.47 -12.38 -1.64
C VAL A 5 -16.48 -13.49 -2.01
N ARG A 6 -15.73 -13.35 -3.12
CA ARG A 6 -14.94 -14.46 -3.69
C ARG A 6 -13.43 -14.24 -3.67
N GLY A 7 -12.97 -13.02 -3.44
CA GLY A 7 -11.57 -12.60 -3.62
C GLY A 7 -11.13 -12.73 -5.08
N MET A 8 -11.04 -11.61 -5.81
CA MET A 8 -10.61 -11.62 -7.21
C MET A 8 -9.16 -11.17 -7.35
N ARG A 9 -8.49 -11.77 -8.34
CA ARG A 9 -7.19 -11.29 -8.81
C ARG A 9 -7.31 -9.86 -9.36
N ALA A 10 -6.28 -9.06 -9.12
CA ALA A 10 -6.21 -7.67 -9.58
C ALA A 10 -6.46 -7.50 -11.09
N SER A 11 -6.06 -8.48 -11.92
CA SER A 11 -6.33 -8.47 -13.36
C SER A 11 -7.83 -8.52 -13.70
N HIS A 12 -8.61 -9.30 -12.95
CA HIS A 12 -10.07 -9.38 -13.17
C HIS A 12 -10.78 -8.10 -12.71
N LYS A 13 -10.29 -7.48 -11.62
CA LYS A 13 -10.77 -6.16 -11.17
C LYS A 13 -10.53 -5.12 -12.26
N LEU A 14 -9.31 -5.06 -12.79
CA LEU A 14 -8.94 -4.13 -13.86
C LEU A 14 -9.78 -4.36 -15.13
N LEU A 15 -10.03 -5.61 -15.52
CA LEU A 15 -10.88 -5.90 -16.67
C LEU A 15 -12.31 -5.35 -16.47
N GLY A 16 -12.88 -5.51 -15.27
CA GLY A 16 -14.18 -4.94 -14.93
C GLY A 16 -14.18 -3.41 -14.97
N GLN A 17 -13.14 -2.78 -14.43
CA GLN A 17 -12.95 -1.32 -14.47
C GLN A 17 -12.86 -0.79 -15.91
N LEU A 18 -12.11 -1.49 -16.78
CA LEU A 18 -12.02 -1.15 -18.20
C LEU A 18 -13.35 -1.36 -18.93
N ALA A 19 -14.09 -2.43 -18.61
CA ALA A 19 -15.39 -2.69 -19.21
C ALA A 19 -16.41 -1.58 -18.89
N VAL A 20 -16.50 -1.13 -17.63
CA VAL A 20 -17.38 0.00 -17.27
C VAL A 20 -16.90 1.34 -17.86
N GLY A 21 -15.59 1.52 -18.05
CA GLY A 21 -15.03 2.65 -18.77
C GLY A 21 -15.41 2.65 -20.25
N VAL A 22 -15.33 1.49 -20.92
CA VAL A 22 -15.75 1.34 -22.33
C VAL A 22 -17.24 1.61 -22.47
N PHE A 23 -18.06 1.12 -21.54
CA PHE A 23 -19.49 1.41 -21.51
C PHE A 23 -19.76 2.93 -21.44
N LEU A 24 -19.00 3.66 -20.62
CA LEU A 24 -19.09 5.12 -20.52
C LEU A 24 -18.76 5.80 -21.86
N CYS A 25 -17.67 5.38 -22.52
CA CYS A 25 -17.25 5.89 -23.83
C CYS A 25 -18.31 5.63 -24.93
N VAL A 26 -18.85 4.40 -24.99
CA VAL A 26 -19.90 4.02 -25.95
C VAL A 26 -21.19 4.80 -25.70
N SER A 27 -21.47 5.15 -24.44
CA SER A 27 -22.59 6.02 -24.05
C SER A 27 -22.40 7.50 -24.42
N GLY A 28 -21.27 7.84 -25.07
CA GLY A 28 -20.99 9.18 -25.57
C GLY A 28 -20.19 10.07 -24.61
N TYR A 29 -19.82 9.57 -23.43
CA TYR A 29 -19.02 10.31 -22.45
C TYR A 29 -17.54 10.01 -22.63
N THR A 30 -17.00 10.44 -23.77
CA THR A 30 -15.57 10.34 -24.08
C THR A 30 -14.96 11.73 -24.04
N LEU A 31 -13.81 11.88 -23.38
CA LEU A 31 -13.04 13.11 -23.41
C LEU A 31 -12.54 13.38 -24.84
N ARG A 32 -12.99 14.47 -25.46
CA ARG A 32 -12.62 14.86 -26.84
C ARG A 32 -11.73 16.09 -26.89
N VAL A 33 -11.80 16.93 -25.88
CA VAL A 33 -11.01 18.16 -25.79
C VAL A 33 -10.36 18.16 -24.42
N ILE A 34 -9.06 18.47 -24.39
CA ILE A 34 -8.34 18.80 -23.16
C ILE A 34 -7.96 20.26 -23.28
N GLU A 35 -8.21 21.00 -22.23
CA GLU A 35 -7.70 22.34 -22.10
C GLU A 35 -6.44 22.35 -21.24
N ILE A 36 -5.39 22.94 -21.78
CA ILE A 36 -4.13 23.08 -21.06
C ILE A 36 -4.05 24.55 -20.59
N PRO A 37 -3.96 24.81 -19.27
CA PRO A 37 -3.80 26.17 -18.78
C PRO A 37 -2.64 26.88 -19.50
N PHE A 38 -2.87 28.12 -19.90
CA PHE A 38 -1.91 28.97 -20.64
C PHE A 38 -1.57 28.55 -22.08
N VAL A 39 -2.05 27.39 -22.55
CA VAL A 39 -1.79 26.89 -23.92
C VAL A 39 -3.08 26.93 -24.75
N GLY A 40 -4.22 26.61 -24.15
CA GLY A 40 -5.53 26.60 -24.80
C GLY A 40 -6.09 25.19 -25.01
N GLU A 41 -7.15 25.10 -25.82
CA GLU A 41 -7.85 23.86 -26.11
C GLU A 41 -7.07 22.99 -27.11
N MET A 42 -6.98 21.70 -26.81
CA MET A 42 -6.39 20.67 -27.64
C MET A 42 -7.42 19.57 -27.90
N GLU A 43 -7.81 19.41 -29.16
CA GLU A 43 -8.64 18.29 -29.56
C GLU A 43 -7.85 16.98 -29.53
N LEU A 44 -8.41 15.98 -28.86
CA LEU A 44 -7.91 14.63 -28.86
C LEU A 44 -8.51 13.86 -30.03
N ASN A 45 -7.68 13.08 -30.71
CA ASN A 45 -8.21 12.08 -31.64
C ASN A 45 -9.06 11.05 -30.86
N PRO A 46 -10.01 10.36 -31.51
CA PRO A 46 -10.96 9.47 -30.82
C PRO A 46 -10.30 8.35 -30.00
N ILE A 47 -9.15 7.85 -30.47
CA ILE A 47 -8.40 6.79 -29.80
C ILE A 47 -7.78 7.34 -28.51
N ALA A 48 -7.10 8.47 -28.58
CA ALA A 48 -6.49 9.14 -27.44
C ALA A 48 -7.55 9.54 -26.41
N GLY A 49 -8.66 10.13 -26.85
CA GLY A 49 -9.79 10.47 -25.98
C GLY A 49 -10.36 9.27 -25.23
N THR A 50 -10.50 8.14 -25.93
CA THR A 50 -10.95 6.88 -25.32
C THR A 50 -9.93 6.38 -24.30
N LEU A 51 -8.64 6.32 -24.64
CA LEU A 51 -7.60 5.84 -23.73
C LEU A 51 -7.48 6.71 -22.47
N VAL A 52 -7.54 8.04 -22.61
CA VAL A 52 -7.53 8.97 -21.48
C VAL A 52 -8.77 8.77 -20.61
N THR A 53 -9.94 8.58 -21.21
CA THR A 53 -11.18 8.32 -20.46
C THR A 53 -11.11 6.99 -19.69
N LEU A 54 -10.59 5.92 -20.31
CA LEU A 54 -10.39 4.64 -19.64
C LEU A 54 -9.40 4.75 -18.47
N LEU A 55 -8.30 5.47 -18.67
CA LEU A 55 -7.32 5.73 -17.63
C LEU A 55 -7.92 6.56 -16.49
N TRP A 56 -8.74 7.56 -16.81
CA TRP A 56 -9.43 8.39 -15.83
C TRP A 56 -10.36 7.55 -14.96
N VAL A 57 -11.24 6.76 -15.58
CA VAL A 57 -12.21 5.92 -14.87
C VAL A 57 -11.50 4.85 -14.04
N ALA A 58 -10.62 4.05 -14.65
CA ALA A 58 -9.91 3.00 -13.92
C ALA A 58 -8.98 3.58 -12.84
N GLY A 59 -8.33 4.71 -13.12
CA GLY A 59 -7.46 5.41 -12.19
C GLY A 59 -8.21 5.87 -10.95
N LEU A 60 -9.38 6.50 -11.11
CA LEU A 60 -10.18 6.98 -9.98
C LEU A 60 -10.88 5.86 -9.21
N ILE A 61 -11.31 4.78 -9.88
CA ILE A 61 -11.80 3.59 -9.18
C ILE A 61 -10.72 3.06 -8.23
N ASN A 62 -9.49 2.90 -8.74
CA ASN A 62 -8.37 2.44 -7.91
C ASN A 62 -7.97 3.49 -6.86
N ALA A 63 -8.05 4.79 -7.17
CA ALA A 63 -7.76 5.85 -6.22
C ALA A 63 -8.65 5.75 -4.98
N PHE A 64 -9.97 5.62 -5.18
CA PHE A 64 -10.92 5.47 -4.09
C PHE A 64 -10.72 4.16 -3.32
N ASN A 65 -10.40 3.08 -4.01
CA ASN A 65 -10.05 1.81 -3.36
C ASN A 65 -8.77 1.90 -2.52
N LEU A 66 -7.82 2.77 -2.86
CA LEU A 66 -6.57 2.95 -2.11
C LEU A 66 -6.72 3.85 -0.88
N ILE A 67 -7.59 4.87 -0.94
CA ILE A 67 -7.84 5.75 0.20
C ILE A 67 -8.83 5.16 1.21
N ASP A 68 -9.52 4.05 0.87
CA ASP A 68 -10.37 3.29 1.79
C ASP A 68 -9.55 2.39 2.75
N GLY A 69 -8.46 2.94 3.29
CA GLY A 69 -7.55 2.23 4.21
C GLY A 69 -7.79 2.52 5.70
N ILE A 70 -8.56 3.57 6.02
CA ILE A 70 -8.89 3.96 7.39
C ILE A 70 -10.33 4.48 7.49
N ASP A 71 -10.98 4.22 8.62
CA ASP A 71 -12.36 4.64 8.94
C ASP A 71 -12.64 6.10 8.57
N GLY A 72 -13.69 6.31 7.77
CA GLY A 72 -14.19 7.62 7.38
C GLY A 72 -13.50 8.23 6.15
N LEU A 73 -12.25 7.88 5.83
CA LEU A 73 -11.48 8.61 4.83
C LEU A 73 -12.13 8.62 3.44
N ALA A 74 -12.39 7.45 2.86
CA ALA A 74 -12.96 7.35 1.51
C ALA A 74 -14.36 7.98 1.43
N ALA A 75 -15.23 7.68 2.40
CA ALA A 75 -16.60 8.18 2.43
C ALA A 75 -16.67 9.71 2.62
N GLY A 76 -15.83 10.29 3.49
CA GLY A 76 -15.81 11.73 3.70
C GLY A 76 -15.15 12.49 2.54
N THR A 77 -14.08 11.94 1.95
CA THR A 77 -13.52 12.48 0.71
C THR A 77 -14.56 12.47 -0.41
N ALA A 78 -15.31 11.36 -0.57
CA ALA A 78 -16.39 11.27 -1.54
C ALA A 78 -17.55 12.24 -1.24
N LEU A 79 -17.91 12.44 0.03
CA LEU A 79 -18.91 13.43 0.44
C LEU A 79 -18.54 14.84 -0.01
N ILE A 80 -17.29 15.25 0.26
CA ILE A 80 -16.79 16.59 -0.11
C ILE A 80 -16.82 16.77 -1.63
N ILE A 81 -16.30 15.79 -2.36
CA ILE A 81 -16.24 15.86 -3.83
C ILE A 81 -17.64 15.81 -4.44
N ALA A 82 -18.53 14.93 -3.98
CA ALA A 82 -19.91 14.87 -4.47
C ALA A 82 -20.66 16.17 -4.21
N THR A 83 -20.49 16.77 -3.02
CA THR A 83 -21.09 18.07 -2.69
C THR A 83 -20.55 19.17 -3.60
N GLY A 84 -19.23 19.20 -3.82
CA GLY A 84 -18.62 20.15 -4.72
C GLY A 84 -19.05 19.99 -6.18
N LEU A 85 -19.16 18.75 -6.67
CA LEU A 85 -19.70 18.46 -7.99
C LEU A 85 -21.17 18.86 -8.10
N ALA A 86 -21.96 18.75 -7.03
CA ALA A 86 -23.33 19.26 -6.99
C ALA A 86 -23.36 20.79 -7.11
N ILE A 87 -22.46 21.50 -6.43
CA ILE A 87 -22.32 22.96 -6.58
C ILE A 87 -21.96 23.31 -8.02
N LEU A 88 -20.95 22.67 -8.61
CA LEU A 88 -20.56 22.89 -10.01
C LEU A 88 -21.71 22.54 -10.99
N ALA A 89 -22.48 21.49 -10.72
CA ALA A 89 -23.65 21.12 -11.51
C ALA A 89 -24.75 22.18 -11.43
N ALA A 90 -24.99 22.76 -10.25
CA ALA A 90 -25.93 23.86 -10.08
C ALA A 90 -25.47 25.12 -10.83
N LEU A 91 -24.18 25.48 -10.73
CA LEU A 91 -23.60 26.64 -11.41
C LEU A 91 -23.59 26.50 -12.94
N SER A 92 -23.37 25.30 -13.45
CA SER A 92 -23.40 24.99 -14.89
C SER A 92 -24.80 24.74 -15.45
N GLY A 93 -25.83 24.68 -14.61
CA GLY A 93 -27.19 24.30 -15.02
C GLY A 93 -27.34 22.82 -15.42
N SER A 94 -26.39 21.95 -15.04
CA SER A 94 -26.43 20.52 -15.35
C SER A 94 -27.37 19.77 -14.39
N THR A 95 -28.66 19.74 -14.71
CA THR A 95 -29.69 19.05 -13.90
C THR A 95 -29.35 17.59 -13.65
N ILE A 96 -28.86 16.87 -14.66
CA ILE A 96 -28.54 15.44 -14.53
C ILE A 96 -27.42 15.20 -13.50
N ASN A 97 -26.35 16.00 -13.54
CA ASN A 97 -25.27 15.87 -12.58
C ASN A 97 -25.74 16.25 -11.17
N LEU A 98 -26.59 17.27 -11.06
CA LEU A 98 -27.13 17.70 -9.76
C LEU A 98 -27.99 16.60 -9.12
N VAL A 99 -28.89 15.99 -9.90
CA VAL A 99 -29.79 14.91 -9.44
C VAL A 99 -29.03 13.65 -9.02
N VAL A 100 -27.82 13.41 -9.53
CA VAL A 100 -27.00 12.26 -9.13
C VAL A 100 -26.03 12.61 -7.98
N SER A 101 -25.40 13.79 -8.03
CA SER A 101 -24.39 14.20 -7.04
C SER A 101 -24.97 14.52 -5.67
N VAL A 102 -26.18 15.11 -5.59
CA VAL A 102 -26.85 15.42 -4.31
C VAL A 102 -27.22 14.15 -3.53
N PRO A 103 -27.90 13.14 -4.12
CA PRO A 103 -28.15 11.88 -3.42
C PRO A 103 -26.86 11.13 -3.07
N LEU A 104 -25.84 11.19 -3.94
CA LEU A 104 -24.54 10.59 -3.63
C LEU A 104 -23.91 11.20 -2.38
N ALA A 105 -23.90 12.54 -2.27
CA ALA A 105 -23.46 13.24 -1.08
C ALA A 105 -24.29 12.82 0.15
N GLY A 106 -25.62 12.76 0.03
CA GLY A 106 -26.50 12.28 1.10
C GLY A 106 -26.18 10.85 1.57
N CYS A 107 -25.93 9.93 0.63
CA CYS A 107 -25.55 8.54 0.92
C CYS A 107 -24.18 8.48 1.62
N CYS A 108 -23.20 9.23 1.16
CA CYS A 108 -21.89 9.31 1.80
C CYS A 108 -21.99 9.88 3.22
N LEU A 109 -22.81 10.91 3.45
CA LEU A 109 -23.05 11.48 4.78
C LEU A 109 -23.71 10.46 5.72
N ALA A 110 -24.75 9.77 5.24
CA ALA A 110 -25.44 8.74 6.02
C ALA A 110 -24.51 7.56 6.34
N PHE A 111 -23.71 7.10 5.38
CA PHE A 111 -22.73 6.04 5.60
C PHE A 111 -21.62 6.48 6.56
N LEU A 112 -21.14 7.73 6.44
CA LEU A 112 -20.09 8.28 7.29
C LEU A 112 -20.50 8.30 8.77
N TRP A 113 -21.80 8.44 9.09
CA TRP A 113 -22.29 8.31 10.46
C TRP A 113 -21.92 6.95 11.10
N PHE A 114 -21.91 5.87 10.31
CA PHE A 114 -21.55 4.53 10.77
C PHE A 114 -20.08 4.18 10.53
N ASN A 115 -19.43 4.84 9.57
CA ASN A 115 -18.06 4.56 9.16
C ASN A 115 -17.01 5.48 9.80
N PHE A 116 -17.40 6.60 10.42
CA PHE A 116 -16.45 7.50 11.07
C PHE A 116 -15.82 6.85 12.31
N ASN A 117 -14.54 7.11 12.54
CA ASN A 117 -13.74 6.41 13.55
C ASN A 117 -14.31 6.53 14.98
N PRO A 118 -14.56 5.40 15.69
CA PRO A 118 -14.37 4.00 15.27
C PRO A 118 -15.50 3.47 14.38
N ALA A 119 -15.15 2.87 13.23
CA ALA A 119 -16.14 2.35 12.28
C ALA A 119 -16.95 1.17 12.83
N ARG A 120 -18.25 1.19 12.57
CA ARG A 120 -19.19 0.08 12.81
C ARG A 120 -19.47 -0.71 11.54
N VAL A 121 -19.34 -0.05 10.39
CA VAL A 121 -19.56 -0.63 9.07
C VAL A 121 -18.39 -0.25 8.17
N PHE A 122 -17.80 -1.24 7.50
CA PHE A 122 -16.73 -1.05 6.52
C PHE A 122 -17.31 -0.92 5.11
N MET A 123 -16.62 -0.14 4.28
CA MET A 123 -17.05 0.15 2.90
C MET A 123 -16.78 -1.04 1.97
N GLY A 124 -15.60 -1.66 2.11
CA GLY A 124 -15.15 -2.76 1.25
C GLY A 124 -14.88 -2.33 -0.18
N ASP A 125 -14.39 -3.25 -1.00
CA ASP A 125 -14.06 -2.96 -2.41
C ASP A 125 -15.35 -2.65 -3.20
N THR A 126 -16.50 -3.16 -2.79
CA THR A 126 -17.80 -2.80 -3.40
C THR A 126 -18.06 -1.30 -3.33
N GLY A 127 -18.02 -0.72 -2.13
CA GLY A 127 -18.41 0.67 -1.95
C GLY A 127 -17.36 1.62 -2.50
N SER A 128 -16.08 1.36 -2.24
CA SER A 128 -14.98 2.24 -2.66
C SER A 128 -14.84 2.29 -4.17
N MET A 129 -14.91 1.15 -4.87
CA MET A 129 -14.86 1.13 -6.33
C MET A 129 -16.09 1.78 -6.97
N PHE A 130 -17.27 1.58 -6.39
CA PHE A 130 -18.50 2.21 -6.85
C PHE A 130 -18.45 3.73 -6.72
N LEU A 131 -17.98 4.25 -5.58
CA LEU A 131 -17.76 5.69 -5.40
C LEU A 131 -16.76 6.24 -6.40
N GLY A 132 -15.62 5.56 -6.60
CA GLY A 132 -14.63 5.99 -7.58
C GLY A 132 -15.19 6.07 -9.01
N TYR A 133 -16.01 5.08 -9.41
CA TYR A 133 -16.68 5.10 -10.71
C TYR A 133 -17.69 6.25 -10.85
N LEU A 134 -18.56 6.44 -9.85
CA LEU A 134 -19.56 7.50 -9.89
C LEU A 134 -18.92 8.89 -9.94
N LEU A 135 -17.91 9.14 -9.11
CA LEU A 135 -17.23 10.44 -9.09
C LEU A 135 -16.44 10.70 -10.37
N ALA A 136 -15.79 9.68 -10.94
CA ALA A 136 -15.14 9.77 -12.25
C ALA A 136 -16.13 10.10 -13.37
N SER A 137 -17.29 9.44 -13.36
CA SER A 137 -18.34 9.64 -14.36
C SER A 137 -18.96 11.03 -14.25
N LEU A 138 -19.33 11.46 -13.03
CA LEU A 138 -19.90 12.78 -12.77
C LEU A 138 -18.95 13.92 -13.15
N SER A 139 -17.67 13.78 -12.83
CA SER A 139 -16.67 14.79 -13.17
C SER A 139 -16.52 14.91 -14.69
N LEU A 140 -16.56 13.80 -15.43
CA LEU A 140 -16.49 13.82 -16.89
C LEU A 140 -17.77 14.37 -17.54
N MET A 141 -18.94 14.02 -17.01
CA MET A 141 -20.23 14.52 -17.51
C MET A 141 -20.38 16.03 -17.33
N GLY A 142 -19.91 16.58 -16.21
CA GLY A 142 -19.96 18.03 -15.95
C GLY A 142 -19.09 18.78 -16.94
N THR A 143 -17.99 18.15 -17.31
CA THR A 143 -17.02 18.66 -18.26
C THR A 143 -17.52 18.69 -19.70
N LEU A 144 -18.45 17.84 -20.13
CA LEU A 144 -18.87 17.81 -21.54
C LEU A 144 -19.97 18.82 -21.91
N LYS A 145 -20.53 19.54 -20.93
CA LYS A 145 -21.69 20.45 -21.14
C LYS A 145 -21.36 21.93 -21.18
N THR A 146 -20.24 22.36 -20.62
CA THR A 146 -19.84 23.78 -20.63
C THR A 146 -19.10 24.05 -21.95
N GLN A 147 -19.37 25.16 -22.63
CA GLN A 147 -18.63 25.56 -23.85
C GLN A 147 -17.42 26.45 -23.54
N THR A 148 -17.18 26.69 -22.26
CA THR A 148 -16.12 27.55 -21.76
C THR A 148 -14.93 26.71 -21.32
N ALA A 149 -13.76 27.24 -21.64
CA ALA A 149 -12.40 27.08 -21.10
C ALA A 149 -12.24 26.66 -19.61
N ALA A 150 -13.05 25.75 -19.08
CA ALA A 150 -13.04 25.28 -17.69
C ALA A 150 -13.01 23.75 -17.59
N ILE A 151 -12.69 23.06 -18.69
CA ILE A 151 -13.15 21.69 -18.96
C ILE A 151 -12.04 20.63 -18.98
N ALA A 152 -10.83 20.96 -18.56
CA ALA A 152 -9.91 19.93 -18.08
C ALA A 152 -9.44 20.18 -16.65
N LEU A 153 -9.54 21.42 -16.17
CA LEU A 153 -8.95 21.80 -14.90
C LEU A 153 -9.84 21.44 -13.70
N ALA A 154 -11.13 21.79 -13.72
CA ALA A 154 -11.99 21.61 -12.53
C ALA A 154 -12.08 20.16 -12.01
N PRO A 155 -12.25 19.11 -12.85
CA PRO A 155 -12.19 17.71 -12.39
C PRO A 155 -10.84 17.33 -11.79
N LEU A 156 -9.74 17.76 -12.39
CA LEU A 156 -8.38 17.49 -11.91
C LEU A 156 -8.16 18.13 -10.53
N LEU A 157 -8.63 19.36 -10.34
CA LEU A 157 -8.56 20.06 -9.07
C LEU A 157 -9.46 19.38 -8.03
N ALA A 158 -10.71 19.08 -8.36
CA ALA A 158 -11.69 18.49 -7.42
C ALA A 158 -11.26 17.12 -6.90
N LEU A 159 -10.71 16.28 -7.78
CA LEU A 159 -10.26 14.91 -7.47
C LEU A 159 -8.76 14.85 -7.16
N GLY A 160 -8.13 16.00 -6.91
CA GLY A 160 -6.68 16.07 -6.84
C GLY A 160 -6.07 15.32 -5.66
N PHE A 161 -6.75 15.18 -4.52
CA PHE A 161 -6.25 14.32 -3.44
C PHE A 161 -6.23 12.82 -3.84
N PRO A 162 -7.34 12.20 -4.29
CA PRO A 162 -7.31 10.84 -4.83
C PRO A 162 -6.27 10.64 -5.95
N ILE A 163 -6.18 11.58 -6.89
CA ILE A 163 -5.21 11.54 -7.99
C ILE A 163 -3.78 11.59 -7.44
N PHE A 164 -3.49 12.52 -6.52
CA PHE A 164 -2.19 12.62 -5.85
C PHE A 164 -1.77 11.32 -5.17
N GLU A 165 -2.68 10.67 -4.42
CA GLU A 165 -2.40 9.38 -3.77
C GLU A 165 -1.98 8.30 -4.78
N THR A 166 -2.70 8.19 -5.90
CA THR A 166 -2.35 7.21 -6.94
C THR A 166 -1.01 7.52 -7.58
N LEU A 167 -0.78 8.79 -7.97
CA LEU A 167 0.45 9.20 -8.64
C LEU A 167 1.68 9.05 -7.74
N ILE A 168 1.59 9.43 -6.46
CA ILE A 168 2.71 9.30 -5.53
C ILE A 168 3.01 7.83 -5.22
N SER A 169 1.99 6.97 -5.16
CA SER A 169 2.19 5.52 -5.00
C SER A 169 2.88 4.92 -6.22
N MET A 170 2.40 5.25 -7.43
CA MET A 170 3.03 4.79 -8.69
C MET A 170 4.47 5.30 -8.81
N ALA A 171 4.71 6.59 -8.56
CA ALA A 171 6.04 7.19 -8.62
C ALA A 171 7.01 6.53 -7.63
N ARG A 172 6.58 6.35 -6.38
CA ARG A 172 7.38 5.68 -5.33
C ARG A 172 7.73 4.24 -5.71
N ARG A 173 6.78 3.47 -6.25
CA ARG A 173 7.02 2.09 -6.72
C ARG A 173 8.03 2.07 -7.87
N PHE A 174 7.83 2.94 -8.85
CA PHE A 174 8.74 3.10 -9.98
C PHE A 174 10.16 3.44 -9.53
N ILE A 175 10.31 4.46 -8.67
CA ILE A 175 11.62 4.87 -8.12
C ILE A 175 12.29 3.71 -7.37
N ASN A 176 11.55 2.94 -6.57
CA ASN A 176 12.09 1.80 -5.82
C ASN A 176 12.27 0.52 -6.65
N GLY A 177 11.95 0.54 -7.95
CA GLY A 177 12.05 -0.63 -8.83
C GLY A 177 11.03 -1.74 -8.52
N LYS A 178 9.95 -1.41 -7.80
CA LYS A 178 8.83 -2.32 -7.55
C LYS A 178 7.82 -2.22 -8.70
N PRO A 179 7.12 -3.30 -9.06
CA PRO A 179 6.09 -3.23 -10.09
C PRO A 179 5.02 -2.18 -9.73
N ILE A 180 4.59 -1.39 -10.72
CA ILE A 180 3.67 -0.26 -10.48
C ILE A 180 2.32 -0.73 -9.93
N PHE A 181 1.90 -1.96 -10.24
CA PHE A 181 0.59 -2.51 -9.87
C PHE A 181 0.58 -3.38 -8.59
N THR A 182 1.68 -3.50 -7.85
CA THR A 182 1.70 -4.23 -6.57
C THR A 182 1.31 -3.33 -5.41
N GLY A 183 0.40 -3.76 -4.53
CA GLY A 183 -0.01 -2.99 -3.35
C GLY A 183 1.16 -2.58 -2.44
N ASP A 184 1.05 -1.42 -1.79
CA ASP A 184 2.04 -0.91 -0.83
C ASP A 184 1.38 -0.30 0.42
N ASN A 185 2.01 -0.45 1.59
CA ASN A 185 1.51 0.10 2.86
C ASN A 185 2.14 1.47 3.18
N ALA A 186 2.33 2.29 2.15
CA ALA A 186 3.05 3.56 2.24
C ALA A 186 2.22 4.76 1.74
N HIS A 187 0.89 4.59 1.66
CA HIS A 187 -0.07 5.67 1.40
C HIS A 187 0.06 6.81 2.42
N THR A 188 -0.41 7.99 2.04
CA THR A 188 -0.24 9.21 2.85
C THR A 188 -0.85 9.07 4.24
N HIS A 189 -2.01 8.41 4.35
CA HIS A 189 -2.63 8.17 5.65
C HIS A 189 -1.76 7.30 6.57
N HIS A 190 -1.14 6.23 6.06
CA HIS A 190 -0.20 5.42 6.84
C HIS A 190 1.05 6.20 7.24
N ARG A 191 1.56 7.09 6.37
CA ARG A 191 2.69 7.95 6.71
C ARG A 191 2.35 8.91 7.84
N LEU A 192 1.19 9.57 7.79
CA LEU A 192 0.73 10.45 8.86
C LEU A 192 0.55 9.69 10.18
N LEU A 193 -0.07 8.50 10.14
CA LEU A 193 -0.18 7.65 11.33
C LEU A 193 1.19 7.29 11.93
N ARG A 194 2.18 6.91 11.10
CA ARG A 194 3.55 6.61 11.56
C ARG A 194 4.30 7.82 12.14
N GLN A 195 3.92 9.03 11.73
CA GLN A 195 4.45 10.27 12.30
C GLN A 195 3.81 10.63 13.65
N GLY A 196 2.84 9.84 14.14
CA GLY A 196 2.19 10.02 15.44
C GLY A 196 0.84 10.73 15.40
N TYR A 197 0.29 11.00 14.21
CA TYR A 197 -1.09 11.48 14.11
C TYR A 197 -2.06 10.36 14.48
N SER A 198 -3.13 10.71 15.22
CA SER A 198 -4.27 9.81 15.40
C SER A 198 -5.05 9.67 14.10
N GLN A 199 -5.77 8.56 13.93
CA GLN A 199 -6.61 8.30 12.76
C GLN A 199 -7.59 9.44 12.48
N ARG A 200 -8.27 9.97 13.51
CA ARG A 200 -9.17 11.11 13.37
C ARG A 200 -8.47 12.36 12.87
N GLN A 201 -7.28 12.68 13.40
CA GLN A 201 -6.49 13.81 12.93
C GLN A 201 -6.07 13.63 11.47
N THR A 202 -5.61 12.44 11.09
CA THR A 202 -5.27 12.11 9.71
C THR A 202 -6.45 12.30 8.78
N VAL A 203 -7.63 11.78 9.12
CA VAL A 203 -8.84 11.90 8.30
C VAL A 203 -9.26 13.37 8.15
N LEU A 204 -9.36 14.11 9.25
CA LEU A 204 -9.76 15.53 9.22
C LEU A 204 -8.78 16.39 8.43
N LEU A 205 -7.48 16.10 8.51
CA LEU A 205 -6.47 16.79 7.73
C LEU A 205 -6.65 16.54 6.23
N LEU A 206 -6.89 15.27 5.85
CA LEU A 206 -7.10 14.90 4.45
C LEU A 206 -8.46 15.39 3.91
N TYR A 207 -9.47 15.57 4.76
CA TYR A 207 -10.67 16.32 4.42
C TYR A 207 -10.35 17.78 4.13
N GLY A 208 -9.51 18.42 4.94
CA GLY A 208 -9.03 19.78 4.69
C GLY A 208 -8.33 19.92 3.33
N VAL A 209 -7.45 18.97 2.99
CA VAL A 209 -6.80 18.91 1.67
C VAL A 209 -7.86 18.77 0.56
N THR A 210 -8.81 17.85 0.71
CA THR A 210 -9.88 17.64 -0.28
C THR A 210 -10.76 18.88 -0.44
N LEU A 211 -11.09 19.57 0.66
CA LEU A 211 -11.87 20.82 0.65
C LEU A 211 -11.13 21.95 -0.08
N LEU A 212 -9.83 22.13 0.18
CA LEU A 212 -9.03 23.14 -0.51
C LEU A 212 -8.89 22.83 -2.01
N SER A 213 -8.70 21.56 -2.36
CA SER A 213 -8.71 21.09 -3.75
C SER A 213 -10.06 21.35 -4.44
N MET A 214 -11.18 21.08 -3.75
CA MET A 214 -12.52 21.36 -4.27
C MET A 214 -12.81 22.87 -4.36
N ALA A 215 -12.34 23.66 -3.40
CA ALA A 215 -12.45 25.12 -3.45
C ALA A 215 -11.68 25.71 -4.63
N ALA A 216 -10.48 25.18 -4.93
CA ALA A 216 -9.75 25.53 -6.15
C ALA A 216 -10.55 25.17 -7.42
N ALA A 217 -11.20 24.01 -7.46
CA ALA A 217 -12.05 23.61 -8.58
C ALA A 217 -13.24 24.56 -8.80
N VAL A 218 -13.95 24.92 -7.72
CA VAL A 218 -15.06 25.90 -7.79
C VAL A 218 -14.54 27.27 -8.20
N LEU A 219 -13.39 27.70 -7.68
CA LEU A 219 -12.79 28.98 -8.02
C LEU A 219 -12.37 29.07 -9.48
N SER A 220 -11.80 27.98 -10.05
CA SER A 220 -11.49 27.89 -11.48
C SER A 220 -12.76 27.96 -12.33
N PHE A 221 -13.87 27.38 -11.87
CA PHE A 221 -15.13 27.46 -12.59
C PHE A 221 -15.75 28.87 -12.63
N VAL A 222 -15.62 29.65 -11.55
CA VAL A 222 -16.25 30.98 -11.45
C VAL A 222 -15.33 32.15 -11.83
N SER A 223 -14.02 31.95 -11.82
CA SER A 223 -13.03 32.99 -12.10
C SER A 223 -12.59 32.95 -13.56
N THR A 224 -12.29 34.11 -14.13
CA THR A 224 -11.66 34.21 -15.46
C THR A 224 -10.15 33.94 -15.40
N ASN A 225 -9.56 33.91 -14.20
CA ASN A 225 -8.12 33.72 -14.01
C ASN A 225 -7.81 32.44 -13.25
N ASP A 226 -7.28 31.44 -13.97
CA ASP A 226 -6.91 30.14 -13.41
C ASP A 226 -5.62 30.15 -12.56
N VAL A 227 -4.86 31.25 -12.54
CA VAL A 227 -3.60 31.31 -11.77
C VAL A 227 -3.86 31.09 -10.28
N ILE A 228 -4.89 31.74 -9.72
CA ILE A 228 -5.22 31.62 -8.28
C ILE A 228 -5.65 30.19 -7.91
N PRO A 229 -6.61 29.55 -8.59
CA PRO A 229 -7.00 28.18 -8.26
C PRO A 229 -5.85 27.18 -8.49
N ILE A 230 -5.04 27.35 -9.55
CA ILE A 230 -3.84 26.50 -9.77
C ILE A 230 -2.84 26.69 -8.63
N ALA A 231 -2.58 27.92 -8.20
CA ALA A 231 -1.65 28.20 -7.11
C ALA A 231 -2.15 27.63 -5.77
N LEU A 232 -3.45 27.78 -5.47
CA LEU A 232 -4.07 27.20 -4.28
C LEU A 232 -3.96 25.68 -4.28
N PHE A 233 -4.26 25.05 -5.41
CA PHE A 233 -4.13 23.61 -5.58
C PHE A 233 -2.69 23.14 -5.43
N GLY A 234 -1.75 23.78 -6.13
CA GLY A 234 -0.32 23.48 -6.05
C GLY A 234 0.20 23.61 -4.62
N ALA A 235 -0.15 24.69 -3.91
CA ALA A 235 0.22 24.88 -2.51
C ALA A 235 -0.37 23.80 -1.60
N THR A 236 -1.62 23.38 -1.85
CA THR A 236 -2.29 22.30 -1.12
C THR A 236 -1.56 20.97 -1.31
N ILE A 237 -1.24 20.59 -2.56
CA ILE A 237 -0.53 19.35 -2.89
C ILE A 237 0.90 19.36 -2.34
N VAL A 238 1.63 20.48 -2.47
CA VAL A 238 2.99 20.62 -1.91
C VAL A 238 2.95 20.56 -0.38
N GLY A 239 1.96 21.20 0.25
CA GLY A 239 1.79 21.21 1.70
C GLY A 239 1.55 19.80 2.26
N ILE A 240 0.62 19.03 1.67
CA ILE A 240 0.41 17.64 2.08
C ILE A 240 1.62 16.77 1.77
N ALA A 241 2.29 16.99 0.64
CA ALA A 241 3.47 16.21 0.29
C ALA A 241 4.63 16.43 1.27
N TRP A 242 4.84 17.68 1.69
CA TRP A 242 5.80 18.05 2.72
C TRP A 242 5.44 17.45 4.07
N LEU A 243 4.18 17.58 4.49
CA LEU A 243 3.70 17.08 5.78
C LEU A 243 3.81 15.56 5.88
N ALA A 244 3.41 14.85 4.82
CA ALA A 244 3.54 13.40 4.71
C ALA A 244 5.00 12.92 4.58
N GLY A 245 5.96 13.84 4.49
CA GLY A 245 7.39 13.56 4.49
C GLY A 245 7.95 13.10 3.15
N TYR A 246 7.22 13.27 2.03
CA TYR A 246 7.71 12.89 0.70
C TYR A 246 8.89 13.76 0.21
N ILE A 247 9.00 14.98 0.74
CA ILE A 247 10.02 15.96 0.35
C ILE A 247 11.26 15.88 1.27
N ARG A 248 11.32 14.91 2.20
CA ARG A 248 12.50 14.76 3.07
C ARG A 248 13.63 14.05 2.29
N PRO A 249 14.85 14.61 2.26
CA PRO A 249 15.95 14.12 1.41
C PRO A 249 16.49 12.72 1.80
N VAL A 250 15.99 12.13 2.90
CA VAL A 250 16.50 10.87 3.44
C VAL A 250 16.06 9.64 2.62
N GLU A 251 14.90 9.68 1.93
CA GLU A 251 14.39 8.52 1.19
C GLU A 251 15.06 8.28 -0.18
N PHE A 252 15.61 9.31 -0.82
CA PHE A 252 16.18 9.18 -2.17
C PHE A 252 17.62 8.65 -2.19
N ALA A 253 18.37 8.85 -1.10
CA ALA A 253 19.76 8.40 -1.00
C ALA A 253 19.89 6.87 -0.87
N SER A 254 18.83 6.17 -0.41
CA SER A 254 18.83 4.70 -0.25
C SER A 254 18.29 3.95 -1.47
N VAL A 255 17.66 4.63 -2.43
CA VAL A 255 17.03 4.04 -3.63
C VAL A 255 17.95 3.14 -4.45
N PRO A 256 19.22 3.51 -4.75
CA PRO A 256 20.13 2.64 -5.50
C PRO A 256 20.46 1.35 -4.76
N LYS A 257 20.60 1.44 -3.42
CA LYS A 257 20.90 0.31 -2.53
C LYS A 257 19.71 -0.66 -2.49
N HIS A 258 18.49 -0.13 -2.40
CA HIS A 258 17.27 -0.94 -2.39
C HIS A 258 16.96 -1.60 -3.74
N ARG A 259 17.15 -0.90 -4.87
CA ARG A 259 16.98 -1.50 -6.21
C ARG A 259 17.91 -2.68 -6.44
N ARG A 260 19.20 -2.54 -6.06
CA ARG A 260 20.18 -3.62 -6.20
C ARG A 260 19.83 -4.81 -5.31
N ARG A 261 19.45 -4.57 -4.05
CA ARG A 261 19.08 -5.62 -3.10
C ARG A 261 17.79 -6.36 -3.51
N ASN A 262 16.75 -5.64 -3.93
CA ASN A 262 15.51 -6.25 -4.43
C ASN A 262 15.73 -7.06 -5.72
N ALA A 263 16.59 -6.60 -6.63
CA ALA A 263 16.94 -7.38 -7.82
C ALA A 263 17.65 -8.69 -7.44
N VAL A 264 18.57 -8.65 -6.48
CA VAL A 264 19.28 -9.83 -5.95
C VAL A 264 18.30 -10.78 -5.26
N PHE A 265 17.44 -10.28 -4.38
CA PHE A 265 16.44 -11.10 -3.67
C PHE A 265 15.42 -11.73 -4.62
N THR A 266 14.96 -10.99 -5.63
CA THR A 266 14.05 -11.53 -6.65
C THR A 266 14.74 -12.56 -7.56
N ALA A 267 16.03 -12.38 -7.84
CA ALA A 267 16.82 -13.37 -8.57
C ALA A 267 17.05 -14.64 -7.72
N PHE A 268 17.35 -14.47 -6.44
CA PHE A 268 17.51 -15.55 -5.46
C PHE A 268 16.22 -16.36 -5.31
N ALA A 269 15.08 -15.69 -5.10
CA ALA A 269 13.77 -16.31 -5.08
C ALA A 269 13.48 -17.16 -6.33
N ARG A 270 13.76 -16.62 -7.53
CA ARG A 270 13.57 -17.34 -8.80
C ARG A 270 14.53 -18.52 -8.93
N TYR A 271 15.77 -18.39 -8.45
CA TYR A 271 16.74 -19.47 -8.42
C TYR A 271 16.28 -20.58 -7.46
N ALA A 272 15.83 -20.24 -6.26
CA ALA A 272 15.30 -21.18 -5.28
C ALA A 272 14.06 -21.91 -5.83
N ALA A 273 13.12 -21.19 -6.43
CA ALA A 273 11.93 -21.77 -7.07
C ALA A 273 12.29 -22.78 -8.17
N ARG A 274 13.22 -22.43 -9.07
CA ARG A 274 13.69 -23.33 -10.13
C ARG A 274 14.41 -24.55 -9.58
N SER A 275 15.25 -24.33 -8.57
CA SER A 275 15.99 -25.39 -7.90
C SER A 275 15.02 -26.37 -7.24
N LEU A 276 14.06 -25.89 -6.46
CA LEU A 276 13.04 -26.71 -5.81
C LEU A 276 12.18 -27.50 -6.81
N ASN A 277 11.76 -26.88 -7.92
CA ASN A 277 11.01 -27.54 -8.98
C ASN A 277 11.80 -28.60 -9.77
N SER A 278 13.14 -28.61 -9.67
CA SER A 278 13.98 -29.64 -10.29
C SER A 278 14.10 -30.93 -9.47
N GLY A 279 13.42 -31.02 -8.31
CA GLY A 279 13.32 -32.25 -7.50
C GLY A 279 14.44 -32.43 -6.48
N LEU A 280 14.62 -31.46 -5.57
CA LEU A 280 15.70 -31.48 -4.58
C LEU A 280 15.33 -32.22 -3.27
N GLY A 281 16.29 -32.94 -2.71
CA GLY A 281 16.18 -33.60 -1.40
C GLY A 281 16.41 -32.66 -0.20
N HIS A 282 16.17 -33.14 1.03
CA HIS A 282 16.25 -32.35 2.27
C HIS A 282 17.53 -31.56 2.49
N ALA A 283 18.69 -32.14 2.16
CA ALA A 283 19.98 -31.48 2.33
C ALA A 283 20.03 -30.15 1.55
N SER A 284 19.42 -30.11 0.37
CA SER A 284 19.42 -28.94 -0.49
C SER A 284 18.49 -27.82 -0.03
N ILE A 285 17.42 -28.11 0.70
CA ILE A 285 16.53 -27.08 1.26
C ILE A 285 17.25 -26.32 2.37
N ASN A 286 17.99 -27.05 3.22
CA ASN A 286 18.82 -26.45 4.25
C ASN A 286 19.92 -25.57 3.65
N ASP A 287 20.57 -26.02 2.57
CA ASP A 287 21.58 -25.21 1.86
C ASP A 287 21.00 -23.90 1.30
N LEU A 288 19.77 -23.92 0.77
CA LEU A 288 19.07 -22.73 0.29
C LEU A 288 18.73 -21.76 1.43
N LEU A 289 18.27 -22.27 2.57
CA LEU A 289 17.98 -21.44 3.76
C LEU A 289 19.25 -20.88 4.38
N ASP A 290 20.35 -21.64 4.40
CA ASP A 290 21.64 -21.16 4.87
C ASP A 290 22.23 -20.10 3.93
N LEU A 291 22.05 -20.27 2.62
CA LEU A 291 22.44 -19.26 1.64
C LEU A 291 21.60 -17.98 1.82
N ALA A 292 20.29 -18.11 2.01
CA ALA A 292 19.41 -16.98 2.32
C ALA A 292 19.86 -16.25 3.60
N ARG A 293 20.18 -17.00 4.66
CA ARG A 293 20.68 -16.45 5.93
C ARG A 293 21.94 -15.61 5.72
N ARG A 294 22.90 -16.12 4.96
CA ARG A 294 24.18 -15.43 4.69
C ARG A 294 24.00 -14.20 3.82
N GLU A 295 23.28 -14.33 2.71
CA GLU A 295 23.08 -13.24 1.73
C GLU A 295 22.19 -12.11 2.27
N MET A 296 21.30 -12.41 3.23
CA MET A 296 20.42 -11.43 3.85
C MET A 296 20.98 -10.82 5.15
N GLY A 297 22.22 -11.17 5.55
CA GLY A 297 22.83 -10.64 6.79
C GLY A 297 22.05 -11.05 8.04
N LEU A 298 21.58 -12.29 8.08
CA LEU A 298 20.79 -12.80 9.20
C LEU A 298 21.69 -13.55 10.18
N ARG A 299 21.66 -13.14 11.45
CA ARG A 299 22.27 -13.84 12.57
C ARG A 299 21.68 -15.24 12.72
N PHE A 300 20.35 -15.35 12.61
CA PHE A 300 19.66 -16.63 12.53
C PHE A 300 18.40 -16.54 11.67
N LEU A 301 17.99 -17.68 11.11
CA LEU A 301 16.76 -17.83 10.32
C LEU A 301 16.08 -19.14 10.73
N GLN A 302 14.87 -19.02 11.28
CA GLN A 302 14.03 -20.11 11.76
C GLN A 302 12.78 -20.27 10.90
N VAL A 303 12.45 -21.49 10.45
CA VAL A 303 11.23 -21.80 9.70
C VAL A 303 10.52 -23.02 10.30
N TRP A 304 9.24 -22.90 10.61
CA TRP A 304 8.38 -23.99 11.10
C TRP A 304 7.19 -24.22 10.19
N LEU A 305 6.82 -25.49 10.00
CA LEU A 305 5.57 -25.86 9.34
C LEU A 305 4.52 -26.17 10.42
N GLN A 306 3.36 -25.52 10.33
CA GLN A 306 2.20 -25.78 11.17
C GLN A 306 1.14 -26.49 10.32
N GLU A 307 0.86 -27.75 10.66
CA GLU A 307 -0.22 -28.55 10.07
C GLU A 307 -1.44 -28.55 11.01
N GLY A 308 -2.63 -28.17 10.53
CA GLY A 308 -3.86 -28.28 11.33
C GLY A 308 -5.03 -27.42 10.85
N PRO A 309 -6.29 -27.85 11.13
CA PRO A 309 -7.50 -27.31 10.51
C PRO A 309 -7.80 -25.89 10.97
N ALA A 310 -8.49 -25.15 10.10
CA ALA A 310 -8.97 -23.78 10.29
C ALA A 310 -9.23 -23.41 11.76
N LEU A 311 -8.39 -22.56 12.33
CA LEU A 311 -8.70 -21.84 13.56
C LEU A 311 -9.42 -20.56 13.20
N ALA A 312 -10.74 -20.69 13.07
CA ALA A 312 -11.65 -19.62 13.44
C ALA A 312 -11.45 -19.30 14.93
N GLY A 313 -11.22 -18.03 15.25
CA GLY A 313 -11.44 -17.47 16.58
C GLY A 313 -10.35 -17.68 17.62
N SER A 314 -9.37 -16.77 17.67
CA SER A 314 -8.92 -16.16 18.93
C SER A 314 -7.97 -15.00 18.62
N SER A 315 -8.51 -13.79 18.59
CA SER A 315 -7.78 -12.56 18.83
C SER A 315 -7.25 -12.58 20.26
N GLY A 316 -5.93 -12.70 20.41
CA GLY A 316 -5.23 -12.55 21.68
C GLY A 316 -3.81 -12.08 21.40
N GLU A 317 -3.58 -10.78 21.56
CA GLU A 317 -2.24 -10.20 21.69
C GLU A 317 -1.48 -10.96 22.79
N ALA A 318 -0.34 -11.54 22.44
CA ALA A 318 0.60 -12.08 23.42
C ALA A 318 1.67 -11.02 23.71
N ASP A 319 1.59 -10.50 24.92
CA ASP A 319 2.48 -9.54 25.60
C ASP A 319 3.95 -10.05 25.64
N PRO A 320 4.97 -9.26 25.29
CA PRO A 320 6.35 -9.75 25.09
C PRO A 320 7.18 -9.91 26.38
N ALA A 321 6.58 -10.12 27.55
CA ALA A 321 7.26 -9.96 28.84
C ALA A 321 7.61 -11.24 29.62
N THR A 322 7.40 -12.46 29.11
CA THR A 322 7.74 -13.69 29.86
C THR A 322 8.37 -14.77 29.00
N ALA A 323 9.67 -14.65 28.76
CA ALA A 323 10.51 -15.78 28.35
C ALA A 323 11.66 -15.90 29.37
N ASP A 324 11.41 -16.70 30.40
CA ASP A 324 12.33 -16.97 31.50
C ASP A 324 13.60 -17.69 31.00
N ALA A 325 14.74 -17.22 31.49
CA ALA A 325 16.07 -17.58 31.06
C ALA A 325 16.53 -18.86 31.77
N ARG A 326 16.64 -19.98 31.04
CA ARG A 326 17.47 -21.13 31.47
C ARG A 326 18.20 -21.76 30.27
N GLY A 327 19.40 -21.27 29.99
CA GLY A 327 20.43 -21.99 29.24
C GLY A 327 21.37 -22.74 30.20
N PRO A 328 22.05 -23.82 29.77
CA PRO A 328 22.79 -24.71 30.65
C PRO A 328 24.11 -24.08 31.14
N ALA A 329 24.43 -24.33 32.41
CA ALA A 329 25.62 -23.84 33.09
C ALA A 329 26.92 -24.45 32.52
N ALA A 330 27.93 -23.62 32.26
CA ALA A 330 29.30 -24.02 31.97
C ALA A 330 30.16 -23.97 33.25
N PRO A 331 31.18 -24.83 33.41
CA PRO A 331 31.85 -25.06 34.69
C PRO A 331 32.93 -24.01 34.99
N ALA A 332 33.11 -23.75 36.29
CA ALA A 332 34.06 -22.82 36.86
C ALA A 332 35.52 -23.28 36.75
N GLY A 333 36.43 -22.33 36.53
CA GLY A 333 37.88 -22.50 36.65
C GLY A 333 38.55 -21.21 37.12
N HIS A 334 39.16 -21.27 38.30
CA HIS A 334 39.96 -20.23 38.95
C HIS A 334 41.27 -19.92 38.21
N ALA A 335 41.71 -18.65 38.19
CA ALA A 335 42.88 -18.17 38.97
C ALA A 335 43.44 -16.81 38.46
N THR A 336 43.38 -15.81 39.36
CA THR A 336 44.42 -14.83 39.77
C THR A 336 45.18 -13.95 38.76
N GLY A 337 45.02 -12.62 38.95
CA GLY A 337 46.12 -11.70 39.27
C GLY A 337 46.67 -10.81 38.14
N GLY A 338 46.63 -9.47 38.33
CA GLY A 338 47.56 -8.56 37.64
C GLY A 338 47.00 -7.18 37.26
N SER A 339 47.42 -6.16 38.01
CA SER A 339 47.21 -4.72 37.80
C SER A 339 47.98 -4.15 36.59
N ARG A 340 47.35 -3.27 35.78
CA ARG A 340 47.84 -1.90 35.43
C ARG A 340 47.07 -1.20 34.29
N ARG A 341 46.60 0.02 34.61
CA ARG A 341 46.57 1.28 33.83
C ARG A 341 46.28 1.32 32.30
N SER A 342 45.21 2.08 32.01
CA SER A 342 45.15 3.29 31.15
C SER A 342 44.52 3.24 29.74
N SER A 343 43.71 4.28 29.53
CA SER A 343 43.29 4.93 28.27
C SER A 343 42.11 4.36 27.47
N GLY A 344 41.19 5.25 27.09
CA GLY A 344 40.17 5.01 26.05
C GLY A 344 38.71 5.01 26.52
N LYS A 345 38.15 6.17 26.85
CA LYS A 345 36.69 6.36 26.86
C LYS A 345 36.17 6.34 25.42
N SER A 346 35.72 5.18 24.93
CA SER A 346 34.62 5.11 23.96
C SER A 346 33.52 4.24 24.58
N GLY A 347 32.43 4.89 24.99
CA GLY A 347 31.26 4.16 25.51
C GLY A 347 30.60 3.41 24.36
N ALA A 348 30.82 2.10 24.31
CA ALA A 348 30.15 1.17 23.40
C ALA A 348 28.63 1.18 23.64
N PRO A 349 27.78 1.01 22.61
CA PRO A 349 26.37 0.73 22.81
C PRO A 349 26.19 -0.66 23.43
N ASP A 350 25.42 -0.71 24.51
CA ASP A 350 25.00 -1.91 25.25
C ASP A 350 24.21 -2.89 24.34
N PRO A 351 24.61 -4.17 24.20
CA PRO A 351 24.07 -5.12 23.21
C PRO A 351 22.70 -5.73 23.56
N ALA A 352 22.04 -5.29 24.63
CA ALA A 352 20.67 -5.70 24.95
C ALA A 352 19.58 -4.97 24.13
N ARG A 353 19.96 -4.13 23.14
CA ARG A 353 19.03 -3.20 22.49
C ARG A 353 18.87 -3.43 20.99
N LEU A 354 17.61 -3.69 20.63
CA LEU A 354 16.96 -3.74 19.31
C LEU A 354 16.91 -5.11 18.63
N LEU A 355 16.02 -5.93 19.21
CA LEU A 355 15.44 -7.15 18.64
C LEU A 355 14.28 -6.77 17.71
N LEU A 356 14.30 -7.24 16.46
CA LEU A 356 13.09 -7.32 15.64
C LEU A 356 12.86 -8.79 15.32
N ILE A 357 11.89 -9.41 16.01
CA ILE A 357 11.42 -10.75 15.73
C ILE A 357 10.17 -10.59 14.86
N GLU A 358 10.30 -10.83 13.56
CA GLU A 358 9.17 -10.73 12.65
C GLU A 358 8.63 -12.13 12.33
N LYS A 359 7.32 -12.31 12.52
CA LYS A 359 6.61 -13.56 12.23
C LYS A 359 5.92 -13.44 10.88
N VAL A 360 6.46 -14.10 9.86
CA VAL A 360 5.79 -14.20 8.56
C VAL A 360 4.94 -15.47 8.53
N LYS A 361 3.64 -15.33 8.27
CA LYS A 361 2.71 -16.45 8.11
C LYS A 361 2.30 -16.56 6.64
N THR A 362 2.67 -17.66 5.98
CA THR A 362 2.25 -17.94 4.60
C THR A 362 1.23 -19.07 4.61
N HIS A 363 0.16 -18.95 3.81
CA HIS A 363 -0.93 -19.92 3.76
C HIS A 363 -0.94 -20.67 2.42
N SER A 364 -1.02 -22.00 2.47
CA SER A 364 -1.30 -22.84 1.29
C SER A 364 -2.81 -22.95 1.03
N SER A 365 -3.21 -23.24 -0.21
CA SER A 365 -4.58 -23.62 -0.56
C SER A 365 -5.11 -24.81 0.24
N ASP A 366 -4.22 -25.65 0.79
CA ASP A 366 -4.55 -26.83 1.61
C ASP A 366 -4.54 -26.57 3.13
N GLY A 367 -4.50 -25.29 3.56
CA GLY A 367 -4.61 -24.93 4.98
C GLY A 367 -3.32 -25.04 5.81
N GLN A 368 -2.19 -25.40 5.20
CA GLN A 368 -0.88 -25.37 5.86
C GLN A 368 -0.39 -23.93 6.08
N ALA A 369 0.28 -23.68 7.22
CA ALA A 369 0.92 -22.41 7.50
C ALA A 369 2.43 -22.58 7.79
N MET A 370 3.29 -21.79 7.15
CA MET A 370 4.69 -21.66 7.60
C MET A 370 4.87 -20.43 8.47
N ILE A 371 5.66 -20.58 9.52
CA ILE A 371 6.09 -19.50 10.41
C ILE A 371 7.58 -19.29 10.21
N VAL A 372 7.98 -18.09 9.82
CA VAL A 372 9.39 -17.68 9.71
C VAL A 372 9.73 -16.72 10.85
N LEU A 373 10.89 -16.93 11.46
CA LEU A 373 11.41 -16.12 12.56
C LEU A 373 12.91 -15.87 12.32
N TYR A 374 13.34 -14.62 12.19
CA TYR A 374 14.73 -14.30 11.87
C TYR A 374 15.25 -13.13 12.70
N GLN A 375 16.57 -12.98 12.73
CA GLN A 375 17.25 -11.86 13.36
C GLN A 375 18.39 -11.39 12.47
N PHE A 376 18.51 -10.08 12.29
CA PHE A 376 19.64 -9.47 11.59
C PHE A 376 20.93 -9.51 12.43
N ASP A 377 22.08 -9.59 11.77
CA ASP A 377 23.40 -9.47 12.39
C ASP A 377 23.83 -7.99 12.62
N HIS A 378 23.04 -7.05 12.11
CA HIS A 378 23.21 -5.60 12.23
C HIS A 378 21.87 -4.93 12.58
N ALA A 379 21.89 -3.62 12.86
CA ALA A 379 20.67 -2.83 13.04
C ALA A 379 20.06 -2.53 11.65
N PRO A 380 18.95 -3.17 11.24
CA PRO A 380 18.39 -2.98 9.91
C PRO A 380 17.67 -1.64 9.83
N ASP A 381 17.63 -1.04 8.64
CA ASP A 381 16.67 0.03 8.38
C ASP A 381 15.25 -0.54 8.13
N SER A 382 14.21 0.32 8.19
CA SER A 382 12.82 -0.13 8.01
C SER A 382 12.53 -0.74 6.63
N HIS A 383 13.33 -0.41 5.61
CA HIS A 383 13.18 -0.93 4.26
C HIS A 383 13.88 -2.29 4.10
N GLU A 384 15.03 -2.49 4.74
CA GLU A 384 15.75 -3.75 4.86
C GLU A 384 14.93 -4.82 5.53
N THR A 385 14.26 -4.46 6.60
CA THR A 385 13.27 -5.32 7.25
C THR A 385 12.23 -5.77 6.22
N GLN A 386 11.51 -4.84 5.58
CA GLN A 386 10.44 -5.16 4.62
C GLN A 386 10.90 -5.99 3.41
N ASP A 387 12.06 -5.69 2.85
CA ASP A 387 12.60 -6.40 1.67
C ASP A 387 12.96 -7.85 2.03
N VAL A 388 13.53 -8.08 3.22
CA VAL A 388 13.86 -9.42 3.72
C VAL A 388 12.61 -10.20 4.09
N SER A 389 11.64 -9.60 4.79
CA SER A 389 10.36 -10.26 5.12
C SER A 389 9.66 -10.75 3.85
N ALA A 390 9.59 -9.89 2.82
CA ALA A 390 8.94 -10.22 1.55
C ALA A 390 9.66 -11.34 0.80
N CYS A 391 11.00 -11.32 0.78
CA CYS A 391 11.80 -12.37 0.16
C CYS A 391 11.60 -13.72 0.86
N LEU A 392 11.66 -13.74 2.20
CA LEU A 392 11.46 -14.95 3.00
C LEU A 392 10.04 -15.49 2.88
N ALA A 393 9.02 -14.62 2.85
CA ALA A 393 7.63 -15.01 2.59
C ALA A 393 7.51 -15.76 1.26
N HIS A 394 8.05 -15.16 0.19
CA HIS A 394 7.97 -15.75 -1.14
C HIS A 394 8.79 -17.05 -1.26
N LEU A 395 9.97 -17.11 -0.64
CA LEU A 395 10.75 -18.35 -0.56
C LEU A 395 9.94 -19.47 0.12
N CYS A 396 9.27 -19.17 1.23
CA CYS A 396 8.44 -20.14 1.95
C CYS A 396 7.25 -20.60 1.10
N GLU A 397 6.57 -19.70 0.39
CA GLU A 397 5.51 -20.08 -0.56
C GLU A 397 6.03 -21.04 -1.64
N GLN A 398 7.23 -20.80 -2.19
CA GLN A 398 7.82 -21.70 -3.18
C GLN A 398 8.19 -23.07 -2.57
N VAL A 399 8.68 -23.10 -1.34
CA VAL A 399 8.95 -24.35 -0.61
C VAL A 399 7.66 -25.13 -0.35
N ILE A 400 6.56 -24.45 0.01
CA ILE A 400 5.23 -25.06 0.16
C ILE A 400 4.76 -25.64 -1.19
N ALA A 401 4.82 -24.83 -2.25
CA ALA A 401 4.34 -25.23 -3.58
C ALA A 401 5.12 -26.39 -4.19
N ALA A 402 6.43 -26.48 -3.93
CA ALA A 402 7.26 -27.59 -4.39
C ALA A 402 7.00 -28.91 -3.63
N ARG A 403 6.24 -28.90 -2.53
CA ARG A 403 6.08 -30.04 -1.60
C ARG A 403 4.68 -30.66 -1.58
N LEU A 404 4.11 -30.89 -2.77
CA LEU A 404 2.89 -31.71 -2.96
C LEU A 404 3.12 -33.24 -2.82
N ASP A 405 4.32 -33.71 -2.47
CA ASP A 405 4.58 -35.12 -2.15
C ASP A 405 5.22 -35.30 -0.76
N ALA A 406 4.38 -35.27 0.28
CA ALA A 406 4.77 -35.47 1.67
C ALA A 406 5.08 -36.95 1.98
N ARG A 407 6.27 -37.44 1.59
CA ARG A 407 6.81 -38.73 2.05
C ARG A 407 8.27 -38.73 2.49
N VAL A 408 8.85 -37.55 2.73
CA VAL A 408 10.16 -37.47 3.38
C VAL A 408 10.07 -36.42 4.47
N LEU A 409 9.69 -36.88 5.65
CA LEU A 409 10.01 -36.34 6.97
C LEU A 409 9.92 -37.61 7.85
N PRO A 410 11.02 -38.14 8.39
CA PRO A 410 10.94 -39.37 9.17
C PRO A 410 10.01 -39.15 10.37
N ALA A 411 8.99 -39.99 10.46
CA ALA A 411 8.08 -40.05 11.59
C ALA A 411 8.86 -40.52 12.83
N GLY A 412 9.00 -39.64 13.81
CA GLY A 412 9.53 -39.97 15.13
C GLY A 412 10.40 -38.89 15.74
N ALA A 413 9.85 -38.25 16.79
CA ALA A 413 10.43 -37.29 17.73
C ALA A 413 10.09 -35.81 17.47
N ASP A 414 8.98 -35.37 18.06
CA ASP A 414 8.50 -33.99 18.22
C ASP A 414 8.41 -33.12 16.96
N ASN A 415 7.27 -32.42 16.81
CA ASN A 415 6.98 -31.45 15.76
C ASN A 415 7.90 -30.21 15.80
N GLN A 416 9.19 -30.39 15.58
CA GLN A 416 10.16 -29.31 15.43
C GLN A 416 10.95 -29.52 14.14
N VAL A 417 10.67 -28.68 13.14
CA VAL A 417 11.73 -28.27 12.23
C VAL A 417 12.75 -27.53 13.10
N ARG A 418 13.78 -28.25 13.58
CA ARG A 418 14.87 -27.68 14.38
C ARG A 418 15.84 -26.95 13.46
N ILE A 419 15.91 -25.65 13.68
CA ILE A 419 16.94 -24.80 13.10
C ILE A 419 18.18 -24.92 13.97
N LEU A 420 19.23 -25.43 13.37
CA LEU A 420 20.55 -25.42 13.95
C LEU A 420 21.10 -23.98 13.93
N ALA A 421 21.25 -23.40 15.11
CA ALA A 421 22.27 -22.39 15.34
C ALA A 421 22.98 -22.75 16.65
N MET A 422 24.23 -23.21 16.56
CA MET A 422 25.33 -22.85 17.48
C MET A 422 26.62 -23.59 17.12
N LYS A 423 27.53 -22.91 16.40
CA LYS A 423 28.70 -22.26 16.99
C LYS A 423 29.25 -21.21 16.05
#